data_AF-A0A9X4CLW8-F1
#
_entry.id   AF-A0A9X4CLW8-F1
#
_cell.length_a   1.000
_cell.length_b   1.000
_cell.length_c   1.000
_cell.angle_alpha   90.00
_cell.angle_beta   90.00
_cell.angle_gamma   90.00
#
_symmetry.space_group_name_H-M   'P 1'
#
loop_
_entity.id
_entity.type
_entity.pdbx_description
1 polymer ?
#
loop_
_entity_poly.entity_id
_entity_poly.type
_entity_poly.pdbx_seq_one_letter_code
_entity_poly.pdbx_strand_id
1 'polypeptide(L)'
;MLLSDLIGARHETHLLHGIASMRSVWGLIAVVCLGLTLAGCDTTDSRYFRYGIGTDLYSDDIVATTQLQEVYLTELCRQALPLVSTSDVQCFNATPNANAWNLIVQAGLNDVDRRCDAYLAWLDDRRRTNEAVLKELGDITVASQAIMRVTGAGANPITLAGLAFGLAANTFTNVNSRLLLEVDKTTVQTLVLRRREAYRLQLQGIVVDNRPAAIHALRSYLTICTPYAIETDINSTVTVFQVGGSGALNRPPLINAETVRATTITRARDPMPERKFPPPPVVGTAFITSVQVALCVRNANGQADPATVAAIRSYLEAIPVIVPDPIDPTSPTLRPVLQRAVSDVRECNTLGFRNAFEVGRYGVAKSGADKSIRRLQAKIAEFLKNRQSQVTVQQTGKFDDQTRKAIGAIRALTGTTGEEIDKALAEKILAGA
;
A
#
# COMPACT_ATOMS: atom_id res chain seq x y z
N MET A 1 3.55 71.23 64.36
CA MET A 1 4.68 71.03 63.42
C MET A 1 5.47 69.85 63.95
N LEU A 2 5.63 68.71 63.30
CA LEU A 2 5.37 68.32 61.92
C LEU A 2 4.98 66.83 61.92
N LEU A 3 3.80 66.56 61.35
CA LEU A 3 3.41 65.28 60.77
C LEU A 3 3.94 65.30 59.34
N SER A 4 5.02 64.58 59.05
CA SER A 4 5.50 64.25 57.69
C SER A 4 6.62 63.24 57.87
N ASP A 5 6.35 61.95 57.59
CA ASP A 5 7.35 60.93 57.17
C ASP A 5 6.81 59.48 57.18
N LEU A 6 5.52 59.26 56.85
CA LEU A 6 4.95 57.90 56.79
C LEU A 6 4.03 57.70 55.58
N ILE A 7 4.47 58.08 54.38
CA ILE A 7 3.85 57.66 53.12
C ILE A 7 4.96 57.49 52.07
N GLY A 8 5.41 56.25 51.82
CA GLY A 8 6.41 56.04 50.77
C GLY A 8 7.05 54.65 50.67
N ALA A 9 6.33 53.56 50.95
CA ALA A 9 6.87 52.21 50.69
C ALA A 9 5.77 51.14 50.59
N ARG A 10 4.83 51.27 49.65
CA ARG A 10 3.88 50.16 49.39
C ARG A 10 3.26 50.16 47.99
N HIS A 11 4.06 50.25 46.92
CA HIS A 11 3.48 50.13 45.57
C HIS A 11 4.39 49.56 44.45
N GLU A 12 5.32 48.64 44.73
CA GLU A 12 6.15 48.02 43.66
C GLU A 12 6.41 46.51 43.84
N THR A 13 5.38 45.69 44.11
CA THR A 13 5.55 44.22 44.17
C THR A 13 4.55 43.39 43.36
N HIS A 14 3.72 43.99 42.50
CA HIS A 14 2.69 43.25 41.76
C HIS A 14 2.90 43.10 40.24
N LEU A 15 3.99 43.59 39.65
CA LEU A 15 4.17 43.57 38.18
C LEU A 15 5.18 42.55 37.61
N LEU A 16 5.86 41.76 38.44
CA LEU A 16 6.90 40.82 37.97
C LEU A 16 6.49 39.33 37.93
N HIS A 17 5.28 38.98 38.37
CA HIS A 17 4.78 37.59 38.30
C HIS A 17 4.01 37.26 37.00
N GLY A 18 3.75 38.23 36.12
CA GLY A 18 2.97 38.01 34.89
C GLY A 18 3.76 37.48 33.67
N ILE A 19 5.08 37.70 33.62
CA ILE A 19 5.87 37.49 32.39
C ILE A 19 6.49 36.08 32.33
N ALA A 20 6.63 35.38 33.46
CA ALA A 20 7.19 34.03 33.49
C ALA A 20 6.20 32.93 33.03
N SER A 21 4.89 33.18 33.09
CA SER A 21 3.87 32.18 32.73
C SER A 21 3.63 32.10 31.21
N MET A 22 3.75 33.20 30.47
CA MET A 22 3.47 33.23 29.02
C MET A 22 4.50 32.48 28.16
N ARG A 23 5.74 32.31 28.62
CA ARG A 23 6.77 31.58 27.84
C ARG A 23 6.55 30.06 27.78
N SER A 24 5.84 29.49 28.76
CA SER A 24 5.57 28.05 28.80
C SER A 24 4.45 27.62 27.84
N VAL A 25 3.45 28.49 27.64
CA VAL A 25 2.28 28.21 26.79
C VAL A 25 2.65 28.20 25.31
N TRP A 26 3.53 29.12 24.88
CA TRP A 26 4.02 29.16 23.49
C TRP A 26 4.89 27.95 23.12
N GLY A 27 5.64 27.39 24.07
CA GLY A 27 6.40 26.16 23.85
C GLY A 27 5.51 24.94 23.60
N LEU A 28 4.40 24.81 24.33
CA LEU A 28 3.42 23.74 24.13
C LEU A 28 2.69 23.85 22.79
N ILE A 29 2.31 25.06 22.36
CA ILE A 29 1.65 25.28 21.07
C ILE A 29 2.59 24.92 19.91
N ALA A 30 3.88 25.31 19.99
CA ALA A 30 4.86 24.97 18.95
C ALA A 30 5.08 23.45 18.83
N VAL A 31 5.14 22.73 19.95
CA VAL A 31 5.32 21.26 19.95
C VAL A 31 4.07 20.53 19.44
N VAL A 32 2.86 21.01 19.76
CA VAL A 32 1.61 20.42 19.24
C VAL A 32 1.43 20.71 17.73
N CYS A 33 1.78 21.90 17.25
CA CYS A 33 1.77 22.20 15.81
C CYS A 33 2.83 21.42 15.02
N LEU A 34 4.01 21.18 15.60
CA LEU A 34 5.04 20.33 14.98
C LEU A 34 4.64 18.84 14.97
N GLY A 35 3.91 18.38 16.00
CA GLY A 35 3.34 17.03 16.04
C GLY A 35 2.23 16.80 15.01
N LEU A 36 1.39 17.81 14.75
CA LEU A 36 0.32 17.73 13.76
C LEU A 36 0.82 17.76 12.30
N THR A 37 1.98 18.37 12.04
CA THR A 37 2.58 18.39 10.69
C THR A 37 3.30 17.09 10.34
N LEU A 38 3.70 16.27 11.33
CA LEU A 38 4.31 14.96 11.12
C LEU A 38 3.29 13.80 11.04
N ALA A 39 2.03 14.03 11.42
CA ALA A 39 0.97 13.01 11.36
C ALA A 39 0.31 12.84 9.97
N GLY A 40 0.73 13.61 8.96
CA GLY A 40 0.16 13.61 7.61
C GLY A 40 0.83 12.67 6.60
N CYS A 41 1.86 11.90 6.98
CA CYS A 41 2.44 10.90 6.07
C CYS A 41 1.52 9.66 6.02
N ASP A 42 0.69 9.62 4.98
CA ASP A 42 -0.19 8.51 4.69
C ASP A 42 0.58 7.18 4.58
N THR A 43 0.18 6.19 5.39
CA THR A 43 0.82 4.87 5.47
C THR A 43 0.50 3.96 4.27
N THR A 44 -0.32 4.44 3.33
CA THR A 44 -0.61 3.75 2.06
C THR A 44 0.66 3.41 1.30
N ASP A 45 1.67 4.27 1.29
CA ASP A 45 2.93 4.05 0.56
C ASP A 45 3.67 2.80 1.08
N SER A 46 3.66 2.58 2.40
CA SER A 46 4.26 1.38 3.02
C SER A 46 3.53 0.07 2.65
N ARG A 47 2.23 0.12 2.34
CA ARG A 47 1.47 -1.04 1.86
C ARG A 47 1.82 -1.33 0.40
N TYR A 48 1.97 -0.31 -0.44
CA TYR A 48 2.38 -0.51 -1.84
C TYR A 48 3.78 -1.13 -1.97
N PHE A 49 4.73 -0.73 -1.12
CA PHE A 49 6.07 -1.32 -1.10
C PHE A 49 6.09 -2.78 -0.60
N ARG A 50 5.13 -3.20 0.25
CA ARG A 50 5.13 -4.54 0.86
C ARG A 50 4.24 -5.56 0.16
N TYR A 51 3.15 -5.11 -0.47
CA TYR A 51 2.14 -6.01 -1.06
C TYR A 51 2.10 -5.96 -2.59
N GLY A 52 2.92 -5.10 -3.22
CA GLY A 52 2.88 -4.87 -4.67
C GLY A 52 1.65 -4.05 -5.09
N ILE A 53 1.52 -3.82 -6.39
CA ILE A 53 0.31 -3.19 -6.97
C ILE A 53 -0.84 -4.16 -6.72
N GLY A 54 -1.82 -3.74 -5.91
CA GLY A 54 -2.87 -4.60 -5.37
C GLY A 54 -3.51 -5.53 -6.41
N THR A 55 -3.49 -6.83 -6.14
CA THR A 55 -4.21 -7.85 -6.90
C THR A 55 -5.70 -7.93 -6.51
N ASP A 56 -6.17 -7.04 -5.64
CA ASP A 56 -7.56 -6.98 -5.23
C ASP A 56 -8.39 -6.35 -6.35
N LEU A 57 -9.20 -7.18 -7.02
CA LEU A 57 -10.19 -6.76 -8.01
C LEU A 57 -11.32 -5.90 -7.41
N TYR A 58 -11.37 -5.76 -6.08
CA TYR A 58 -12.33 -5.00 -5.28
C TYR A 58 -11.59 -4.06 -4.31
N SER A 59 -10.94 -3.02 -4.83
CA SER A 59 -10.44 -1.91 -4.01
C SER A 59 -11.55 -0.86 -3.84
N ASP A 60 -11.66 -0.24 -2.66
CA ASP A 60 -12.53 0.93 -2.43
C ASP A 60 -12.27 2.06 -3.44
N ASP A 61 -11.09 2.07 -4.05
CA ASP A 61 -10.65 3.01 -5.08
C ASP A 61 -11.26 2.77 -6.48
N ILE A 62 -12.04 1.69 -6.71
CA ILE A 62 -12.62 1.41 -8.04
C ILE A 62 -13.54 2.55 -8.48
N VAL A 63 -14.34 3.10 -7.57
CA VAL A 63 -15.26 4.21 -7.89
C VAL A 63 -14.47 5.46 -8.26
N ALA A 64 -13.46 5.82 -7.48
CA ALA A 64 -12.60 6.98 -7.74
C ALA A 64 -11.81 6.82 -9.06
N THR A 65 -11.25 5.63 -9.30
CA THR A 65 -10.51 5.32 -10.54
C THR A 65 -11.43 5.36 -11.76
N THR A 66 -12.64 4.83 -11.64
CA THR A 66 -13.65 4.88 -12.71
C THR A 66 -14.04 6.33 -13.02
N GLN A 67 -14.23 7.17 -11.99
CA GLN A 67 -14.51 8.60 -12.18
C GLN A 67 -13.37 9.34 -12.88
N LEU A 68 -12.12 9.10 -12.49
CA LEU A 68 -10.95 9.70 -13.16
C LEU A 68 -10.85 9.24 -14.62
N GLN A 69 -11.13 7.98 -14.90
CA GLN A 69 -11.16 7.44 -16.25
C GLN A 69 -12.23 8.12 -17.11
N GLU A 70 -13.44 8.36 -16.56
CA GLU A 70 -14.52 9.08 -17.27
C GLU A 70 -14.13 10.52 -17.58
N VAL A 71 -13.57 11.24 -16.61
CA VAL A 71 -13.12 12.63 -16.79
C VAL A 71 -12.04 12.70 -17.87
N TYR A 72 -11.07 11.79 -17.82
CA TYR A 72 -9.98 11.75 -18.80
C TYR A 72 -10.47 11.41 -20.21
N LEU A 73 -11.32 10.39 -20.36
CA LEU A 73 -11.91 10.03 -21.67
C LEU A 73 -12.78 11.16 -22.23
N THR A 74 -13.48 11.91 -21.37
CA THR A 74 -14.27 13.08 -21.77
C THR A 74 -13.38 14.17 -22.34
N GLU A 75 -12.25 14.46 -21.70
CA GLU A 75 -11.30 15.46 -22.19
C GLU A 75 -10.62 15.03 -23.50
N LEU A 76 -10.28 13.74 -23.65
CA LEU A 76 -9.78 13.21 -24.93
C LEU A 76 -10.82 13.33 -26.05
N CYS A 77 -12.07 13.05 -25.75
CA CYS A 77 -13.15 13.21 -26.71
C CYS A 77 -13.32 14.67 -27.15
N ARG A 78 -13.23 15.63 -26.22
CA ARG A 78 -13.27 17.07 -26.51
C ARG A 78 -12.12 17.50 -27.43
N GLN A 79 -10.95 16.87 -27.31
CA GLN A 79 -9.80 17.14 -28.17
C GLN A 79 -9.90 16.46 -29.55
N ALA A 80 -10.49 15.26 -29.60
CA ALA A 80 -10.59 14.45 -30.80
C ALA A 80 -11.68 14.93 -31.78
N LEU A 81 -12.76 15.49 -31.26
CA LEU A 81 -13.93 15.86 -32.04
C LEU A 81 -14.09 17.38 -32.04
N PRO A 82 -13.89 18.07 -33.18
CA PRO A 82 -14.16 19.50 -33.27
C PRO A 82 -15.68 19.72 -33.09
N LEU A 83 -16.04 20.37 -31.99
CA LEU A 83 -17.42 20.72 -31.66
C LEU A 83 -18.04 21.60 -32.75
N VAL A 84 -19.09 21.09 -33.41
CA VAL A 84 -20.14 21.93 -33.99
C VAL A 84 -21.30 21.91 -32.99
N SER A 85 -21.60 23.07 -32.40
CA SER A 85 -22.73 23.39 -31.50
C SER A 85 -22.44 23.44 -29.99
N THR A 86 -22.83 24.56 -29.40
CA THR A 86 -22.51 25.12 -28.08
C THR A 86 -23.48 24.71 -26.96
N SER A 87 -24.20 23.60 -27.11
CA SER A 87 -25.09 23.12 -26.05
C SER A 87 -25.05 21.60 -26.00
N ASP A 88 -24.54 21.09 -24.88
CA ASP A 88 -24.44 19.68 -24.50
C ASP A 88 -23.37 18.85 -25.24
N VAL A 89 -22.11 19.06 -24.84
CA VAL A 89 -20.98 18.15 -25.11
C VAL A 89 -21.19 16.86 -24.35
N GLN A 90 -22.07 16.03 -24.86
CA GLN A 90 -22.32 14.71 -24.33
C GLN A 90 -21.56 13.69 -25.17
N CYS A 91 -20.22 13.69 -25.03
CA CYS A 91 -19.29 12.78 -25.70
C CYS A 91 -19.68 11.28 -25.62
N PHE A 92 -20.48 10.90 -24.63
CA PHE A 92 -20.90 9.53 -24.40
C PHE A 92 -22.41 9.30 -24.24
N ASN A 93 -23.28 10.32 -24.35
CA ASN A 93 -24.73 10.10 -24.20
C ASN A 93 -25.44 9.76 -25.52
N ALA A 94 -24.77 9.96 -26.65
CA ALA A 94 -25.05 9.23 -27.88
C ALA A 94 -23.93 8.20 -28.05
N THR A 95 -24.27 6.94 -28.35
CA THR A 95 -23.28 5.92 -28.69
C THR A 95 -22.34 6.49 -29.75
N PRO A 96 -21.04 6.67 -29.45
CA PRO A 96 -20.11 7.24 -30.41
C PRO A 96 -20.13 6.37 -31.66
N ASN A 97 -20.19 6.98 -32.84
CA ASN A 97 -19.93 6.26 -34.10
C ASN A 97 -18.65 5.43 -33.92
N ALA A 98 -18.58 4.20 -34.44
CA ALA A 98 -17.42 3.32 -34.32
C ALA A 98 -16.09 4.03 -34.69
N ASN A 99 -16.14 5.03 -35.59
CA ASN A 99 -14.99 5.84 -35.98
C ASN A 99 -14.54 6.87 -34.93
N ALA A 100 -15.41 7.30 -34.01
CA ALA A 100 -15.08 8.27 -32.96
C ALA A 100 -14.09 7.69 -31.95
N TRP A 101 -14.16 6.39 -31.65
CA TRP A 101 -13.22 5.72 -30.75
C TRP A 101 -11.80 5.72 -31.29
N ASN A 102 -11.60 5.55 -32.59
CA ASN A 102 -10.30 5.69 -33.23
C ASN A 102 -9.73 7.11 -33.06
N LEU A 103 -10.56 8.15 -33.25
CA LEU A 103 -10.13 9.54 -33.06
C LEU A 103 -9.79 9.84 -31.59
N ILE A 104 -10.59 9.34 -30.64
CA ILE A 104 -10.33 9.44 -29.19
C ILE A 104 -9.01 8.78 -28.84
N VAL A 105 -8.75 7.58 -29.38
CA VAL A 105 -7.47 6.91 -29.17
C VAL A 105 -6.33 7.72 -29.76
N GLN A 106 -6.44 8.23 -30.99
CA GLN A 106 -5.38 9.07 -31.58
C GLN A 106 -5.09 10.33 -30.74
N ALA A 107 -6.13 11.00 -30.22
CA ALA A 107 -5.96 12.11 -29.29
C ALA A 107 -5.26 11.67 -27.99
N GLY A 108 -5.64 10.51 -27.44
CA GLY A 108 -4.99 9.93 -26.27
C GLY A 108 -3.53 9.55 -26.52
N LEU A 109 -3.19 8.99 -27.68
CA LEU A 109 -1.81 8.69 -28.06
C LEU A 109 -0.97 9.98 -28.13
N ASN A 110 -1.53 11.08 -28.66
CA ASN A 110 -0.86 12.39 -28.71
C ASN A 110 -0.68 13.01 -27.31
N ASP A 111 -1.65 12.85 -26.41
CA ASP A 111 -1.49 13.33 -25.03
C ASP A 111 -0.43 12.51 -24.28
N VAL A 112 -0.45 11.18 -24.44
CA VAL A 112 0.58 10.28 -23.89
C VAL A 112 1.96 10.64 -24.42
N ASP A 113 2.09 10.93 -25.72
CA ASP A 113 3.35 11.36 -26.34
C ASP A 113 3.94 12.59 -25.65
N ARG A 114 3.13 13.65 -25.50
CA ARG A 114 3.55 14.88 -24.85
C ARG A 114 4.01 14.64 -23.40
N ARG A 115 3.29 13.80 -22.66
CA ARG A 115 3.64 13.45 -21.27
C ARG A 115 4.90 12.60 -21.21
N CYS A 116 5.07 11.69 -22.15
CA CYS A 116 6.25 10.84 -22.28
C CYS A 116 7.50 11.67 -22.61
N ASP A 117 7.41 12.60 -23.55
CA ASP A 117 8.52 13.48 -23.92
C ASP A 117 8.93 14.39 -22.75
N ALA A 118 7.96 14.93 -22.01
CA ALA A 118 8.21 15.68 -20.79
C ALA A 118 8.89 14.83 -19.70
N TYR A 119 8.47 13.57 -19.55
CA TYR A 119 9.09 12.63 -18.61
C TYR A 119 10.54 12.30 -19.00
N LEU A 120 10.82 12.04 -20.28
CA LEU A 120 12.18 11.79 -20.77
C LEU A 120 13.09 13.02 -20.62
N ALA A 121 12.55 14.23 -20.80
CA ALA A 121 13.29 15.46 -20.56
C ALA A 121 13.63 15.65 -19.08
N TRP A 122 12.69 15.37 -18.18
CA TRP A 122 12.92 15.39 -16.74
C TRP A 122 13.96 14.34 -16.31
N LEU A 123 13.94 13.15 -16.91
CA LEU A 123 14.91 12.09 -16.63
C LEU A 123 16.34 12.51 -17.01
N ASP A 124 16.52 13.19 -18.15
CA ASP A 124 17.82 13.74 -18.58
C ASP A 124 18.32 14.84 -17.63
N ASP A 125 17.45 15.76 -17.22
CA ASP A 125 17.80 16.80 -16.24
C ASP A 125 18.21 16.19 -14.89
N ARG A 126 17.50 15.14 -14.45
CA ARG A 126 17.82 14.45 -13.21
C ARG A 126 19.15 13.72 -13.25
N ARG A 127 19.51 13.11 -14.39
CA ARG A 127 20.84 12.50 -14.60
C ARG A 127 21.95 13.53 -14.46
N ARG A 128 21.81 14.69 -15.13
CA ARG A 128 22.81 15.78 -15.08
C ARG A 128 22.99 16.35 -13.67
N THR A 129 21.92 16.40 -12.90
CA THR A 129 21.96 16.88 -11.51
C THR A 129 22.46 15.83 -10.52
N ASN A 130 22.36 14.53 -10.83
CA ASN A 130 22.84 13.45 -9.97
C ASN A 130 24.38 13.26 -10.00
N GLU A 131 25.09 13.61 -11.08
CA GLU A 131 26.57 13.58 -11.09
C GLU A 131 27.19 14.52 -10.04
N ALA A 132 26.48 15.59 -9.66
CA ALA A 132 26.91 16.54 -8.63
C ALA A 132 26.47 16.18 -7.20
N VAL A 133 25.55 15.21 -7.01
CA VAL A 133 24.85 14.96 -5.72
C VAL A 133 24.91 13.49 -5.31
N LEU A 134 26.10 12.87 -5.43
CA LEU A 134 26.35 11.53 -4.88
C LEU A 134 26.62 11.51 -3.36
N LYS A 135 26.56 12.65 -2.65
CA LYS A 135 26.93 12.74 -1.23
C LYS A 135 25.75 12.82 -0.24
N GLU A 136 24.51 12.90 -0.72
CA GLU A 136 23.37 13.22 0.15
C GLU A 136 22.09 12.47 -0.27
N LEU A 137 22.19 11.16 -0.49
CA LEU A 137 21.04 10.32 -0.87
C LEU A 137 20.31 9.77 0.37
N GLY A 138 19.67 10.68 1.12
CA GLY A 138 18.75 10.38 2.23
C GLY A 138 17.33 10.91 2.04
N ASP A 139 17.11 11.98 1.26
CA ASP A 139 15.86 12.76 1.28
C ASP A 139 15.11 12.82 -0.07
N ILE A 140 15.02 11.69 -0.78
CA ILE A 140 14.41 11.68 -2.13
C ILE A 140 12.86 11.74 -2.10
N THR A 141 12.21 11.29 -1.03
CA THR A 141 10.73 11.27 -0.95
C THR A 141 10.10 12.65 -0.84
N VAL A 142 10.86 13.65 -0.36
CA VAL A 142 10.37 15.04 -0.19
C VAL A 142 10.59 15.87 -1.46
N ALA A 143 11.65 15.60 -2.22
CA ALA A 143 11.99 16.35 -3.43
C ALA A 143 11.03 16.07 -4.60
N SER A 144 10.53 14.83 -4.74
CA SER A 144 9.51 14.49 -5.74
C SER A 144 8.20 15.23 -5.49
N GLN A 145 7.90 15.59 -4.23
CA GLN A 145 6.74 16.41 -3.88
C GLN A 145 6.97 17.92 -4.01
N ALA A 146 8.20 18.39 -3.80
CA ALA A 146 8.55 19.80 -3.97
C ALA A 146 8.51 20.26 -5.44
N ILE A 147 8.88 19.40 -6.40
CA ILE A 147 8.78 19.72 -7.84
C ILE A 147 7.32 19.79 -8.32
N MET A 148 6.38 19.10 -7.63
CA MET A 148 4.94 19.14 -7.94
C MET A 148 4.28 20.50 -7.71
N ARG A 149 4.99 21.48 -7.14
CA ARG A 149 4.43 22.81 -6.84
C ARG A 149 5.02 23.96 -7.67
N VAL A 150 6.17 23.78 -8.34
CA VAL A 150 6.89 24.88 -9.01
C VAL A 150 6.49 25.03 -10.49
N THR A 151 5.93 24.01 -11.13
CA THR A 151 5.60 24.04 -12.57
C THR A 151 4.11 24.29 -12.88
N GLY A 152 3.24 24.47 -11.88
CA GLY A 152 1.80 24.66 -12.07
C GLY A 152 1.07 23.44 -12.68
N ALA A 153 1.79 22.37 -13.01
CA ALA A 153 1.24 21.09 -13.42
C ALA A 153 0.99 20.24 -12.17
N GLY A 154 -0.27 20.17 -11.73
CA GLY A 154 -0.67 19.26 -10.66
C GLY A 154 -0.19 17.83 -10.96
N ALA A 155 0.31 17.16 -9.92
CA ALA A 155 0.73 15.75 -9.89
C ALA A 155 1.17 15.17 -11.24
N ASN A 156 2.47 15.27 -11.53
CA ASN A 156 3.22 14.50 -12.53
C ASN A 156 2.32 14.01 -13.69
N PRO A 157 2.14 14.78 -14.78
CA PRO A 157 1.05 14.56 -15.73
C PRO A 157 0.90 13.10 -16.19
N ILE A 158 2.00 12.39 -16.42
CA ILE A 158 1.95 10.97 -16.82
C ILE A 158 1.31 10.06 -15.76
N THR A 159 1.48 10.38 -14.47
CA THR A 159 0.85 9.70 -13.33
C THR A 159 -0.66 9.92 -13.31
N LEU A 160 -1.15 11.12 -13.63
CA LEU A 160 -2.60 11.37 -13.70
C LEU A 160 -3.24 10.56 -14.83
N ALA A 161 -2.61 10.51 -16.00
CA ALA A 161 -3.05 9.65 -17.10
C ALA A 161 -2.94 8.16 -16.73
N GLY A 162 -1.88 7.77 -16.04
CA GLY A 162 -1.67 6.42 -15.51
C GLY A 162 -2.77 6.00 -14.55
N LEU A 163 -3.06 6.83 -13.55
CA LEU A 163 -4.13 6.60 -12.58
C LEU A 163 -5.50 6.54 -13.27
N ALA A 164 -5.77 7.42 -14.25
CA ALA A 164 -6.99 7.37 -15.04
C ALA A 164 -7.13 6.07 -15.85
N PHE A 165 -6.01 5.44 -16.22
CA PHE A 165 -6.00 4.12 -16.86
C PHE A 165 -5.73 2.98 -15.88
N GLY A 166 -5.81 3.19 -14.56
CA GLY A 166 -5.61 2.13 -13.56
C GLY A 166 -4.18 1.59 -13.50
N LEU A 167 -3.18 2.35 -13.96
CA LEU A 167 -1.77 2.10 -13.66
C LEU A 167 -1.46 2.66 -12.28
N ALA A 168 -0.73 1.91 -11.46
CA ALA A 168 -0.31 2.39 -10.16
C ALA A 168 0.63 3.59 -10.30
N ALA A 169 0.47 4.62 -9.45
CA ALA A 169 1.36 5.77 -9.41
C ALA A 169 2.84 5.36 -9.27
N ASN A 170 3.10 4.29 -8.51
CA ASN A 170 4.43 3.73 -8.29
C ASN A 170 5.10 3.15 -9.55
N THR A 171 4.33 2.86 -10.60
CA THR A 171 4.85 2.51 -11.93
C THR A 171 5.67 3.65 -12.54
N PHE A 172 5.40 4.89 -12.14
CA PHE A 172 6.06 6.10 -12.65
C PHE A 172 7.02 6.75 -11.65
N THR A 173 6.87 6.48 -10.34
CA THR A 173 7.71 7.08 -9.29
C THR A 173 8.85 6.17 -8.81
N ASN A 174 8.83 4.87 -9.14
CA ASN A 174 9.94 3.96 -8.81
C ASN A 174 11.11 4.09 -9.80
N VAL A 175 11.75 5.27 -9.82
CA VAL A 175 12.92 5.63 -10.64
C VAL A 175 14.23 5.21 -9.97
N ASN A 176 14.18 4.40 -8.90
CA ASN A 176 15.35 3.99 -8.12
C ASN A 176 16.24 2.95 -8.81
N SER A 177 15.95 2.58 -10.05
CA SER A 177 16.80 1.67 -10.80
C SER A 177 18.01 2.43 -11.33
N ARG A 178 19.18 2.10 -10.77
CA ARG A 178 20.51 2.56 -11.20
C ARG A 178 20.69 2.50 -12.73
N LEU A 179 20.05 1.51 -13.37
CA LEU A 179 20.18 1.25 -14.80
C LEU A 179 19.70 2.40 -15.68
N LEU A 180 18.56 3.04 -15.39
CA LEU A 180 18.04 4.15 -16.22
C LEU A 180 18.89 5.41 -16.12
N LEU A 181 19.61 5.59 -15.01
CA LEU A 181 20.51 6.71 -14.79
C LEU A 181 21.90 6.45 -15.41
N GLU A 182 22.28 5.17 -15.56
CA GLU A 182 23.56 4.74 -16.14
C GLU A 182 23.51 4.61 -17.68
N VAL A 183 22.37 4.30 -18.28
CA VAL A 183 22.22 4.15 -19.74
C VAL A 183 22.18 5.50 -20.46
N ASP A 184 22.82 5.61 -21.62
CA ASP A 184 22.84 6.83 -22.43
C ASP A 184 21.45 7.35 -22.81
N LYS A 185 21.24 8.66 -22.66
CA LYS A 185 19.98 9.36 -23.02
C LYS A 185 19.53 9.01 -24.43
N THR A 186 20.46 9.03 -25.37
CA THR A 186 20.21 8.74 -26.79
C THR A 186 19.65 7.34 -26.99
N THR A 187 20.11 6.36 -26.21
CA THR A 187 19.61 4.98 -26.21
C THR A 187 18.18 4.91 -25.68
N VAL A 188 17.92 5.51 -24.51
CA VAL A 188 16.57 5.53 -23.90
C VAL A 188 15.57 6.23 -24.83
N GLN A 189 15.92 7.42 -25.31
CA GLN A 189 15.04 8.21 -26.17
C GLN A 189 14.76 7.51 -27.50
N THR A 190 15.79 6.95 -28.14
CA THR A 190 15.64 6.22 -29.42
C THR A 190 14.78 4.97 -29.24
N LEU A 191 14.96 4.24 -28.15
CA LEU A 191 14.18 3.05 -27.83
C LEU A 191 12.69 3.39 -27.66
N VAL A 192 12.38 4.37 -26.81
CA VAL A 192 11.00 4.79 -26.54
C VAL A 192 10.32 5.31 -27.80
N LEU A 193 11.01 6.14 -28.59
CA LEU A 193 10.48 6.66 -29.86
C LEU A 193 10.19 5.53 -30.85
N ARG A 194 11.13 4.59 -31.04
CA ARG A 194 10.92 3.43 -31.94
C ARG A 194 9.76 2.54 -31.48
N ARG A 195 9.63 2.31 -30.18
CA ARG A 195 8.52 1.50 -29.62
C ARG A 195 7.17 2.17 -29.82
N ARG A 196 7.09 3.48 -29.58
CA ARG A 196 5.89 4.29 -29.82
C ARG A 196 5.49 4.27 -31.29
N GLU A 197 6.44 4.50 -32.19
CA GLU A 197 6.21 4.45 -33.64
C GLU A 197 5.73 3.06 -34.07
N ALA A 198 6.41 2.00 -33.66
CA ALA A 198 6.02 0.62 -33.97
C ALA A 198 4.62 0.29 -33.46
N TYR A 199 4.28 0.70 -32.25
CA TYR A 199 2.94 0.48 -31.69
C TYR A 199 1.86 1.21 -32.50
N ARG A 200 2.12 2.46 -32.93
CA ARG A 200 1.18 3.22 -33.78
C ARG A 200 0.97 2.55 -35.13
N LEU A 201 2.03 2.07 -35.77
CA LEU A 201 1.94 1.34 -37.03
C LEU A 201 1.12 0.06 -36.88
N GLN A 202 1.32 -0.69 -35.79
CA GLN A 202 0.52 -1.89 -35.51
C GLN A 202 -0.96 -1.55 -35.28
N LEU A 203 -1.24 -0.42 -34.61
CA LEU A 203 -2.60 0.00 -34.29
C LEU A 203 -3.40 0.45 -35.52
N GLN A 204 -2.75 0.94 -36.59
CA GLN A 204 -3.42 1.32 -37.84
C GLN A 204 -4.20 0.16 -38.49
N GLY A 205 -3.82 -1.10 -38.23
CA GLY A 205 -4.51 -2.29 -38.74
C GLY A 205 -5.59 -2.86 -37.80
N ILE A 206 -5.92 -2.15 -36.72
CA ILE A 206 -6.82 -2.62 -35.66
C ILE A 206 -8.01 -1.67 -35.53
N VAL A 207 -9.21 -2.23 -35.60
CA VAL A 207 -10.45 -1.47 -35.38
C VAL A 207 -10.66 -1.29 -33.88
N VAL A 208 -10.63 -0.05 -33.40
CA VAL A 208 -11.01 0.31 -32.04
C VAL A 208 -12.39 0.97 -32.09
N ASP A 209 -13.44 0.16 -31.91
CA ASP A 209 -14.84 0.57 -32.07
C ASP A 209 -15.62 0.64 -30.75
N ASN A 210 -14.96 0.35 -29.63
CA ASN A 210 -15.60 0.31 -28.32
C ASN A 210 -14.68 0.84 -27.21
N ARG A 211 -15.31 1.23 -26.10
CA ARG A 211 -14.64 1.82 -24.94
C ARG A 211 -13.56 0.89 -24.33
N PRO A 212 -13.82 -0.40 -24.05
CA PRO A 212 -12.79 -1.31 -23.56
C PRO A 212 -11.55 -1.39 -24.46
N ALA A 213 -11.73 -1.50 -25.77
CA ALA A 213 -10.64 -1.54 -26.73
C ALA A 213 -9.83 -0.24 -26.73
N ALA A 214 -10.49 0.92 -26.61
CA ALA A 214 -9.83 2.21 -26.51
C ALA A 214 -8.99 2.34 -25.23
N ILE A 215 -9.56 1.96 -24.08
CA ILE A 215 -8.84 1.96 -22.79
C ILE A 215 -7.64 1.03 -22.85
N HIS A 216 -7.81 -0.18 -23.39
CA HIS A 216 -6.73 -1.14 -23.54
C HIS A 216 -5.61 -0.62 -24.44
N ALA A 217 -5.96 0.00 -25.57
CA ALA A 217 -5.00 0.60 -26.48
C ALA A 217 -4.19 1.72 -25.82
N LEU A 218 -4.84 2.61 -25.07
CA LEU A 218 -4.20 3.73 -24.39
C LEU A 218 -3.33 3.29 -23.21
N ARG A 219 -3.81 2.34 -22.40
CA ARG A 219 -3.03 1.75 -21.29
C ARG A 219 -1.76 1.08 -21.79
N SER A 220 -1.87 0.28 -22.85
CA SER A 220 -0.74 -0.43 -23.44
C SER A 220 0.29 0.57 -23.98
N TYR A 221 -0.17 1.61 -24.69
CA TYR A 221 0.72 2.65 -25.20
C TYR A 221 1.42 3.44 -24.10
N LEU A 222 0.70 3.81 -23.04
CA LEU A 222 1.27 4.53 -21.89
C LEU A 222 2.34 3.72 -21.16
N THR A 223 2.20 2.39 -21.14
CA THR A 223 3.17 1.49 -20.49
C THR A 223 4.55 1.55 -21.15
N ILE A 224 4.64 1.87 -22.45
CA ILE A 224 5.91 2.02 -23.18
C ILE A 224 6.83 3.06 -22.53
N CYS A 225 6.25 4.11 -21.95
CA CYS A 225 6.99 5.22 -21.35
C CYS A 225 7.28 5.02 -19.86
N THR A 226 6.95 3.86 -19.29
CA THR A 226 7.20 3.57 -17.88
C THR A 226 8.66 3.19 -17.64
N PRO A 227 9.28 3.60 -16.52
CA PRO A 227 10.64 3.21 -16.16
C PRO A 227 10.87 1.70 -16.27
N TYR A 228 9.96 0.89 -15.74
CA TYR A 228 10.03 -0.57 -15.78
C TYR A 228 10.06 -1.14 -17.22
N ALA A 229 9.22 -0.63 -18.11
CA ALA A 229 9.19 -1.10 -19.51
C ALA A 229 10.48 -0.73 -20.24
N ILE A 230 11.02 0.47 -19.99
CA ILE A 230 12.29 0.92 -20.58
C ILE A 230 13.44 0.03 -20.11
N GLU A 231 13.54 -0.26 -18.81
CA GLU A 231 14.57 -1.14 -18.26
C GLU A 231 14.47 -2.57 -18.80
N THR A 232 13.24 -3.09 -18.86
CA THR A 232 12.99 -4.43 -19.38
C THR A 232 13.35 -4.50 -20.86
N ASP A 233 13.07 -3.46 -21.65
CA ASP A 233 13.45 -3.39 -23.05
C ASP A 233 14.98 -3.28 -23.23
N ILE A 234 15.68 -2.53 -22.39
CA ILE A 234 17.15 -2.46 -22.42
C ILE A 234 17.75 -3.82 -22.06
N ASN A 235 17.32 -4.43 -20.94
CA ASN A 235 17.82 -5.71 -20.48
C ASN A 235 17.50 -6.84 -21.46
N SER A 236 16.29 -6.85 -22.04
CA SER A 236 15.91 -7.82 -23.06
C SER A 236 16.70 -7.62 -24.35
N THR A 237 17.00 -6.38 -24.77
CA THR A 237 17.84 -6.15 -25.95
C THR A 237 19.26 -6.69 -25.74
N VAL A 238 19.85 -6.46 -24.57
CA VAL A 238 21.19 -6.97 -24.23
C VAL A 238 21.20 -8.49 -24.14
N THR A 239 20.26 -9.08 -23.40
CA THR A 239 20.19 -10.54 -23.20
C THR A 239 19.81 -11.29 -24.48
N VAL A 240 18.88 -10.77 -25.28
CA VAL A 240 18.47 -11.38 -26.55
C VAL A 240 19.58 -11.30 -27.60
N PHE A 241 20.33 -10.20 -27.64
CA PHE A 241 21.53 -10.10 -28.48
C PHE A 241 22.62 -11.07 -28.03
N GLN A 242 22.87 -11.20 -26.72
CA GLN A 242 23.87 -12.13 -26.16
C GLN A 242 23.52 -13.60 -26.40
N VAL A 243 22.23 -13.97 -26.34
CA VAL A 243 21.78 -15.37 -26.44
C VAL A 243 21.46 -15.79 -27.87
N GLY A 244 21.00 -14.88 -28.74
CA GLY A 244 20.48 -15.23 -30.05
C GLY A 244 21.10 -14.50 -31.25
N GLY A 245 22.11 -13.65 -31.04
CA GLY A 245 22.76 -12.87 -32.11
C GLY A 245 21.83 -11.85 -32.76
N SER A 246 22.23 -11.31 -33.92
CA SER A 246 21.49 -10.24 -34.63
C SER A 246 20.09 -10.67 -35.09
N GLY A 247 19.85 -11.95 -35.36
CA GLY A 247 18.55 -12.49 -35.76
C GLY A 247 17.48 -12.46 -34.66
N ALA A 248 17.90 -12.43 -33.40
CA ALA A 248 16.97 -12.42 -32.26
C ALA A 248 16.42 -11.02 -31.94
N LEU A 249 16.99 -9.96 -32.53
CA LEU A 249 16.50 -8.57 -32.42
C LEU A 249 15.15 -8.35 -33.13
N ASN A 250 14.71 -9.30 -33.97
CA ASN A 250 13.43 -9.24 -34.69
C ASN A 250 12.24 -9.77 -33.88
N ARG A 251 12.39 -10.05 -32.58
CA ARG A 251 11.25 -10.44 -31.73
C ARG A 251 10.28 -9.26 -31.54
N PRO A 252 8.95 -9.50 -31.60
CA PRO A 252 7.99 -8.46 -31.33
C PRO A 252 8.18 -7.90 -29.90
N PRO A 253 7.93 -6.60 -29.69
CA PRO A 253 7.95 -6.00 -28.35
C PRO A 253 7.06 -6.77 -27.37
N LEU A 254 7.43 -6.76 -26.10
CA LEU A 254 6.57 -7.25 -25.01
C LEU A 254 5.22 -6.53 -24.97
N ILE A 255 5.18 -5.28 -25.42
CA ILE A 255 3.97 -4.46 -25.57
C ILE A 255 3.65 -4.34 -27.06
N ASN A 256 2.62 -5.05 -27.52
CA ASN A 256 2.15 -5.00 -28.90
C ASN A 256 0.69 -4.56 -28.99
N ALA A 257 0.31 -3.95 -30.12
CA ALA A 257 -1.08 -3.56 -30.33
C ALA A 257 -2.00 -4.75 -30.62
N GLU A 258 -1.46 -5.92 -30.99
CA GLU A 258 -2.26 -7.13 -31.31
C GLU A 258 -3.14 -7.60 -30.15
N THR A 259 -2.71 -7.38 -28.91
CA THR A 259 -3.51 -7.65 -27.70
C THR A 259 -4.81 -6.83 -27.64
N VAL A 260 -4.88 -5.67 -28.28
CA VAL A 260 -6.10 -4.86 -28.41
C VAL A 260 -7.16 -5.61 -29.21
N ARG A 261 -6.78 -6.37 -30.25
CA ARG A 261 -7.71 -7.15 -31.09
C ARG A 261 -8.43 -8.25 -30.29
N ALA A 262 -7.80 -8.80 -29.25
CA ALA A 262 -8.40 -9.83 -28.40
C ALA A 262 -9.54 -9.29 -27.49
N THR A 263 -9.62 -7.97 -27.28
CA THR A 263 -10.69 -7.36 -26.48
C THR A 263 -11.97 -7.05 -27.27
N THR A 264 -11.94 -7.13 -28.61
CA THR A 264 -13.13 -7.00 -29.44
C THR A 264 -13.90 -8.32 -29.46
N ILE A 265 -14.82 -8.50 -28.51
CA ILE A 265 -15.73 -9.66 -28.48
C ILE A 265 -16.68 -9.55 -29.68
N THR A 266 -16.36 -10.20 -30.78
CA THR A 266 -17.20 -10.27 -31.99
C THR A 266 -18.47 -11.11 -31.82
N ARG A 267 -18.58 -11.86 -30.72
CA ARG A 267 -19.73 -12.74 -30.41
C ARG A 267 -20.30 -12.51 -29.01
N ALA A 268 -20.68 -11.27 -28.70
CA ALA A 268 -21.32 -10.94 -27.43
C ALA A 268 -22.75 -11.54 -27.28
N ARG A 269 -23.33 -12.07 -28.36
CA ARG A 269 -24.68 -12.67 -28.39
C ARG A 269 -24.72 -14.19 -28.39
N ASP A 270 -23.57 -14.85 -28.53
CA ASP A 270 -23.54 -16.31 -28.44
C ASP A 270 -23.72 -16.69 -26.97
N PRO A 271 -24.67 -17.60 -26.63
CA PRO A 271 -24.77 -18.11 -25.28
C PRO A 271 -23.43 -18.74 -24.91
N MET A 272 -22.86 -18.28 -23.81
CA MET A 272 -21.57 -18.76 -23.33
C MET A 272 -21.68 -20.28 -23.18
N PRO A 273 -20.77 -21.08 -23.78
CA PRO A 273 -20.81 -22.53 -23.61
C PRO A 273 -20.80 -22.81 -22.11
N GLU A 274 -21.76 -23.61 -21.65
CA GLU A 274 -21.92 -23.97 -20.25
C GLU A 274 -20.64 -24.69 -19.79
N ARG A 275 -19.69 -23.91 -19.25
CA ARG A 275 -18.47 -24.45 -18.66
C ARG A 275 -18.91 -25.13 -17.38
N LYS A 276 -18.97 -26.46 -17.41
CA LYS A 276 -18.85 -27.28 -16.20
C LYS A 276 -17.45 -27.05 -15.65
N PHE A 277 -17.29 -26.00 -14.86
CA PHE A 277 -16.06 -25.78 -14.14
C PHE A 277 -15.84 -27.00 -13.23
N PRO A 278 -14.65 -27.61 -13.23
CA PRO A 278 -14.29 -28.48 -12.12
C PRO A 278 -14.53 -27.69 -10.82
N PRO A 279 -15.04 -28.33 -9.75
CA PRO A 279 -15.20 -27.64 -8.48
C PRO A 279 -13.89 -26.92 -8.15
N PRO A 280 -13.93 -25.67 -7.67
CA PRO A 280 -12.73 -24.90 -7.41
C PRO A 280 -11.77 -25.78 -6.59
N PRO A 281 -10.47 -25.83 -6.95
CA PRO A 281 -9.50 -26.55 -6.13
C PRO A 281 -9.70 -26.10 -4.69
N VAL A 282 -9.74 -27.05 -3.75
CA VAL A 282 -10.02 -26.81 -2.34
C VAL A 282 -8.82 -26.11 -1.69
N VAL A 283 -8.54 -24.88 -2.13
CA VAL A 283 -7.51 -23.98 -1.61
C VAL A 283 -7.77 -23.67 -0.12
N GLY A 284 -9.00 -23.90 0.36
CA GLY A 284 -9.38 -23.76 1.76
C GLY A 284 -8.65 -24.73 2.70
N THR A 285 -8.40 -25.99 2.33
CA THR A 285 -7.92 -27.01 3.30
C THR A 285 -6.49 -26.75 3.77
N ALA A 286 -5.56 -26.51 2.84
CA ALA A 286 -4.16 -26.21 3.18
C ALA A 286 -4.03 -24.88 3.94
N PHE A 287 -4.82 -23.88 3.55
CA PHE A 287 -4.86 -22.60 4.24
C PHE A 287 -5.40 -22.75 5.67
N ILE A 288 -6.55 -23.43 5.85
CA ILE A 288 -7.14 -23.66 7.18
C ILE A 288 -6.18 -24.48 8.06
N THR A 289 -5.49 -25.49 7.50
CA THR A 289 -4.48 -26.25 8.23
C THR A 289 -3.37 -25.33 8.74
N SER A 290 -2.88 -24.42 7.89
CA SER A 290 -1.85 -23.45 8.28
C SER A 290 -2.35 -22.49 9.36
N VAL A 291 -3.60 -22.04 9.27
CA VAL A 291 -4.25 -21.20 10.30
C VAL A 291 -4.38 -21.95 11.61
N GLN A 292 -4.81 -23.21 11.59
CA GLN A 292 -4.94 -24.05 12.78
C GLN A 292 -3.61 -24.21 13.51
N VAL A 293 -2.53 -24.49 12.77
CA VAL A 293 -1.17 -24.61 13.32
C VAL A 293 -0.64 -23.28 13.86
N ALA A 294 -0.91 -22.17 13.16
CA ALA A 294 -0.51 -20.84 13.61
C ALA A 294 -1.28 -20.37 14.86
N LEU A 295 -2.52 -20.82 15.07
CA LEU A 295 -3.40 -20.41 16.17
C LEU A 295 -3.49 -21.42 17.33
N CYS A 296 -2.58 -22.39 17.41
CA CYS A 296 -2.56 -23.41 18.47
C CYS A 296 -3.81 -24.30 18.54
N VAL A 297 -4.46 -24.58 17.40
CA VAL A 297 -5.55 -25.57 17.37
C VAL A 297 -4.95 -26.97 17.47
N ARG A 298 -5.37 -27.75 18.48
CA ARG A 298 -4.77 -29.07 18.79
C ARG A 298 -4.80 -30.05 17.62
N ASN A 299 -5.86 -30.03 16.81
CA ASN A 299 -6.07 -30.94 15.71
C ASN A 299 -6.20 -30.16 14.40
N ALA A 300 -5.08 -30.00 13.68
CA ALA A 300 -5.09 -29.33 12.38
C ALA A 300 -5.62 -30.28 11.29
N ASN A 301 -6.93 -30.27 11.08
CA ASN A 301 -7.65 -31.14 10.13
C ASN A 301 -8.03 -30.43 8.81
N GLY A 302 -7.70 -29.16 8.64
CA GLY A 302 -8.04 -28.36 7.46
C GLY A 302 -9.52 -27.98 7.36
N GLN A 303 -10.31 -28.21 8.41
CA GLN A 303 -11.74 -27.88 8.47
C GLN A 303 -12.00 -26.72 9.46
N ALA A 304 -12.93 -25.84 9.13
CA ALA A 304 -13.36 -24.74 10.00
C ALA A 304 -14.33 -25.22 11.10
N ASP A 305 -13.90 -26.21 11.88
CA ASP A 305 -14.67 -26.77 12.98
C ASP A 305 -14.87 -25.77 14.14
N PRO A 306 -15.76 -26.04 15.11
CA PRO A 306 -16.01 -25.12 16.23
C PRO A 306 -14.76 -24.73 17.03
N ALA A 307 -13.77 -25.64 17.13
CA ALA A 307 -12.50 -25.35 17.79
C ALA A 307 -11.66 -24.34 17.00
N THR A 308 -11.61 -24.48 15.67
CA THR A 308 -10.95 -23.54 14.77
C THR A 308 -11.62 -22.18 14.79
N VAL A 309 -12.96 -22.14 14.76
CA VAL A 309 -13.73 -20.89 14.86
C VAL A 309 -13.51 -20.20 16.20
N ALA A 310 -13.48 -20.94 17.32
CA ALA A 310 -13.18 -20.39 18.64
C ALA A 310 -11.75 -19.84 18.73
N ALA A 311 -10.77 -20.52 18.15
CA ALA A 311 -9.39 -20.04 18.08
C ALA A 311 -9.28 -18.75 17.25
N ILE A 312 -9.94 -18.69 16.09
CA ILE A 312 -9.98 -17.47 15.27
C ILE A 312 -10.62 -16.31 16.03
N ARG A 313 -11.75 -16.55 16.70
CA ARG A 313 -12.41 -15.53 17.54
C ARG A 313 -11.47 -14.99 18.60
N SER A 314 -10.80 -15.89 19.33
CA SER A 314 -9.85 -15.54 20.39
C SER A 314 -8.64 -14.76 19.86
N TYR A 315 -8.14 -15.10 18.66
CA TYR A 315 -7.11 -14.32 17.97
C TYR A 315 -7.60 -12.92 17.58
N LEU A 316 -8.81 -12.81 17.03
CA LEU A 316 -9.37 -11.52 16.60
C LEU A 316 -9.66 -10.59 17.78
N GLU A 317 -10.08 -11.13 18.93
CA GLU A 317 -10.28 -10.34 20.16
C GLU A 317 -8.98 -9.75 20.73
N ALA A 318 -7.84 -10.35 20.38
CA ALA A 318 -6.53 -9.90 20.86
C ALA A 318 -5.94 -8.75 20.03
N ILE A 319 -6.47 -8.53 18.82
CA ILE A 319 -6.06 -7.48 17.88
C ILE A 319 -7.15 -6.41 17.74
N PRO A 320 -6.83 -5.17 17.34
CA PRO A 320 -7.81 -4.09 17.21
C PRO A 320 -8.63 -4.23 15.91
N VAL A 321 -9.37 -5.34 15.75
CA VAL A 321 -10.21 -5.62 14.58
C VAL A 321 -11.61 -6.03 15.07
N ILE A 322 -12.65 -5.61 14.34
CA ILE A 322 -14.03 -6.02 14.61
C ILE A 322 -14.18 -7.51 14.29
N VAL A 323 -14.67 -8.29 15.25
CA VAL A 323 -14.93 -9.73 15.07
C VAL A 323 -16.17 -9.90 14.20
N PRO A 324 -16.06 -10.48 12.99
CA PRO A 324 -17.22 -10.75 12.15
C PRO A 324 -18.08 -11.88 12.75
N ASP A 325 -19.38 -11.83 12.49
CA ASP A 325 -20.33 -12.90 12.83
C ASP A 325 -21.26 -13.14 11.63
N PRO A 326 -21.23 -14.34 10.98
CA PRO A 326 -20.44 -15.52 11.32
C PRO A 326 -18.94 -15.39 10.97
N ILE A 327 -18.10 -16.16 11.67
CA ILE A 327 -16.66 -16.27 11.36
C ILE A 327 -16.48 -17.31 10.26
N ASP A 328 -16.09 -16.84 9.06
CA ASP A 328 -15.67 -17.67 7.94
C ASP A 328 -14.17 -17.42 7.64
N PRO A 329 -13.28 -18.40 7.91
CA PRO A 329 -11.84 -18.25 7.65
C PRO A 329 -11.50 -18.06 6.18
N THR A 330 -12.39 -18.44 5.26
CA THR A 330 -12.20 -18.30 3.82
C THR A 330 -12.71 -16.98 3.28
N SER A 331 -13.41 -16.18 4.11
CA SER A 331 -13.94 -14.89 3.68
C SER A 331 -12.83 -13.93 3.22
N PRO A 332 -13.08 -13.14 2.16
CA PRO A 332 -12.10 -12.19 1.64
C PRO A 332 -11.62 -11.17 2.68
N THR A 333 -12.47 -10.81 3.64
CA THR A 333 -12.14 -9.83 4.69
C THR A 333 -11.23 -10.42 5.76
N LEU A 334 -11.44 -11.68 6.15
CA LEU A 334 -10.72 -12.31 7.24
C LEU A 334 -9.41 -12.98 6.78
N ARG A 335 -9.38 -13.49 5.55
CA ARG A 335 -8.24 -14.21 5.00
C ARG A 335 -6.92 -13.43 5.08
N PRO A 336 -6.83 -12.12 4.74
CA PRO A 336 -5.59 -11.35 4.88
C PRO A 336 -5.13 -11.21 6.33
N VAL A 337 -6.05 -11.15 7.28
CA VAL A 337 -5.75 -11.03 8.71
C VAL A 337 -5.18 -12.34 9.25
N LEU A 338 -5.77 -13.48 8.85
CA LEU A 338 -5.30 -14.82 9.19
C LEU A 338 -3.98 -15.18 8.49
N GLN A 339 -3.79 -14.73 7.24
CA GLN A 339 -2.55 -14.93 6.50
C GLN A 339 -1.35 -14.29 7.22
N ARG A 340 -1.55 -13.16 7.93
CA ARG A 340 -0.49 -12.56 8.76
C ARG A 340 -0.12 -13.43 9.96
N ALA A 341 -1.09 -14.06 10.62
CA ALA A 341 -0.79 -15.02 11.68
C ALA A 341 0.05 -16.18 11.14
N VAL A 342 -0.32 -16.71 9.97
CA VAL A 342 0.42 -17.79 9.29
C VAL A 342 1.84 -17.36 8.93
N SER A 343 2.04 -16.15 8.38
CA SER A 343 3.38 -15.67 7.99
C SER A 343 4.29 -15.40 9.18
N ASP A 344 3.74 -14.81 10.24
CA ASP A 344 4.53 -14.27 11.34
C ASP A 344 4.84 -15.32 12.40
N VAL A 345 3.87 -16.20 12.69
CA VAL A 345 3.99 -17.25 13.71
C VAL A 345 4.45 -18.57 13.13
N ARG A 346 3.94 -18.95 11.94
CA ARG A 346 4.09 -20.27 11.29
C ARG A 346 3.57 -21.43 12.14
N GLU A 347 4.22 -21.69 13.28
CA GLU A 347 3.87 -22.72 14.26
C GLU A 347 3.87 -22.13 15.67
N CYS A 348 2.70 -22.08 16.31
CA CYS A 348 2.56 -21.35 17.56
C CYS A 348 3.42 -21.91 18.71
N ASN A 349 3.62 -23.24 18.73
CA ASN A 349 4.37 -23.94 19.77
C ASN A 349 5.86 -23.57 19.76
N THR A 350 6.41 -23.26 18.58
CA THR A 350 7.84 -22.91 18.43
C THR A 350 8.19 -21.59 19.11
N LEU A 351 7.20 -20.69 19.23
CA LEU A 351 7.32 -19.40 19.93
C LEU A 351 6.84 -19.49 21.39
N GLY A 352 6.46 -20.69 21.82
CA GLY A 352 6.00 -20.98 23.17
C GLY A 352 4.56 -20.55 23.43
N PHE A 353 3.78 -20.13 22.44
CA PHE A 353 2.37 -19.76 22.61
C PHE A 353 1.51 -20.98 22.98
N ARG A 354 0.50 -20.79 23.83
CA ARG A 354 -0.41 -21.85 24.29
C ARG A 354 -1.81 -21.77 23.69
N ASN A 355 -2.22 -20.60 23.21
CA ASN A 355 -3.54 -20.38 22.64
C ASN A 355 -3.51 -19.28 21.55
N ALA A 356 -4.63 -19.12 20.84
CA ALA A 356 -4.77 -18.14 19.77
C ALA A 356 -4.78 -16.68 20.25
N PHE A 357 -5.21 -16.43 21.50
CA PHE A 357 -5.19 -15.09 22.09
C PHE A 357 -3.74 -14.56 22.22
N GLU A 358 -2.83 -15.40 22.71
CA GLU A 358 -1.42 -15.04 22.83
C GLU A 358 -0.78 -14.75 21.47
N VAL A 359 -1.15 -15.54 20.44
CA VAL A 359 -0.72 -15.32 19.06
C VAL A 359 -1.17 -13.94 18.57
N GLY A 360 -2.43 -13.57 18.79
CA GLY A 360 -2.95 -12.27 18.35
C GLY A 360 -2.34 -11.10 19.11
N ARG A 361 -2.19 -11.24 20.43
CA ARG A 361 -1.72 -10.14 21.29
C ARG A 361 -0.21 -9.91 21.20
N TYR A 362 0.56 -10.98 21.06
CA TYR A 362 2.01 -10.95 21.22
C TYR A 362 2.78 -11.46 19.99
N GLY A 363 2.17 -12.26 19.12
CA GLY A 363 2.85 -12.87 17.97
C GLY A 363 2.90 -12.02 16.69
N VAL A 364 2.00 -11.04 16.53
CA VAL A 364 1.88 -10.24 15.30
C VAL A 364 2.08 -8.75 15.59
N ALA A 365 2.99 -8.02 14.94
CA ALA A 365 3.93 -8.41 13.89
C ALA A 365 5.19 -9.12 14.44
N LYS A 366 5.79 -10.03 13.65
CA LYS A 366 6.97 -10.83 14.05
C LYS A 366 8.12 -10.01 14.64
N SER A 367 8.44 -8.85 14.04
CA SER A 367 9.53 -7.97 14.50
C SER A 367 9.24 -7.27 15.83
N GLY A 368 7.99 -7.27 16.29
CA GLY A 368 7.56 -6.66 17.55
C GLY A 368 7.28 -7.67 18.68
N ALA A 369 7.36 -8.97 18.39
CA ALA A 369 6.98 -10.01 19.33
C ALA A 369 7.86 -10.03 20.59
N ASP A 370 9.18 -9.87 20.46
CA ASP A 370 10.05 -9.82 21.65
C ASP A 370 9.68 -8.64 22.56
N LYS A 371 9.37 -7.48 21.95
CA LYS A 371 9.13 -6.23 22.67
C LYS A 371 7.76 -6.24 23.33
N SER A 372 6.75 -6.86 22.71
CA SER A 372 5.43 -7.06 23.30
C SER A 372 5.53 -8.01 24.50
N ILE A 373 6.28 -9.11 24.37
CA ILE A 373 6.49 -10.09 25.45
C ILE A 373 7.30 -9.49 26.61
N ARG A 374 8.37 -8.72 26.35
CA ARG A 374 9.13 -8.03 27.42
C ARG A 374 8.26 -7.05 28.21
N ARG A 375 7.39 -6.30 27.52
CA ARG A 375 6.44 -5.39 28.18
C ARG A 375 5.43 -6.15 29.05
N LEU A 376 4.93 -7.29 28.58
CA LEU A 376 4.09 -8.17 29.38
C LEU A 376 4.84 -8.70 30.60
N GLN A 377 6.05 -9.23 30.43
CA GLN A 377 6.88 -9.77 31.52
C GLN A 377 7.15 -8.69 32.59
N ALA A 378 7.39 -7.44 32.18
CA ALA A 378 7.51 -6.32 33.11
C ALA A 378 6.23 -6.11 33.93
N LYS A 379 5.06 -6.14 33.28
CA LYS A 379 3.75 -5.98 33.93
C LYS A 379 3.40 -7.16 34.86
N ILE A 380 3.78 -8.38 34.47
CA ILE A 380 3.67 -9.58 35.33
C ILE A 380 4.53 -9.41 36.59
N ALA A 381 5.78 -8.96 36.45
CA ALA A 381 6.67 -8.74 37.59
C ALA A 381 6.09 -7.69 38.57
N GLU A 382 5.57 -6.59 38.04
CA GLU A 382 4.91 -5.52 38.80
C GLU A 382 3.67 -6.06 39.55
N PHE A 383 2.79 -6.78 38.86
CA PHE A 383 1.60 -7.38 39.45
C PHE A 383 1.95 -8.35 40.59
N LEU A 384 2.92 -9.23 40.39
CA LEU A 384 3.35 -10.22 41.40
C LEU A 384 3.99 -9.54 42.62
N LYS A 385 4.79 -8.49 42.40
CA LYS A 385 5.38 -7.68 43.47
C LYS A 385 4.29 -7.00 44.31
N ASN A 386 3.28 -6.42 43.68
CA ASN A 386 2.16 -5.76 44.37
C ASN A 386 1.33 -6.75 45.22
N ARG A 387 1.35 -8.03 44.87
CA ARG A 387 0.69 -9.13 45.60
C ARG A 387 1.63 -9.90 46.54
N GLN A 388 2.84 -9.41 46.78
CA GLN A 388 3.85 -10.03 47.64
C GLN A 388 4.18 -11.49 47.27
N SER A 389 4.04 -11.84 45.99
CA SER A 389 4.42 -13.16 45.49
C SER A 389 5.95 -13.31 45.42
N GLN A 390 6.46 -14.48 45.77
CA GLN A 390 7.89 -14.83 45.66
C GLN A 390 8.29 -15.23 44.23
N VAL A 391 7.33 -15.33 43.30
CA VAL A 391 7.60 -15.72 41.92
C VAL A 391 8.18 -14.54 41.15
N THR A 392 9.37 -14.73 40.58
CA THR A 392 10.07 -13.73 39.77
C THR A 392 9.98 -14.07 38.28
N VAL A 393 9.91 -13.05 37.43
CA VAL A 393 9.96 -13.20 35.96
C VAL A 393 11.06 -12.32 35.37
N GLN A 394 11.86 -12.87 34.46
CA GLN A 394 12.84 -12.11 33.68
C GLN A 394 12.23 -11.61 32.37
N GLN A 395 12.64 -10.43 31.91
CA GLN A 395 12.16 -9.87 30.65
C GLN A 395 12.93 -10.47 29.45
N THR A 396 12.80 -11.76 29.19
CA THR A 396 13.52 -12.47 28.12
C THR A 396 12.99 -12.18 26.71
N GLY A 397 11.75 -11.72 26.59
CA GLY A 397 11.05 -11.56 25.31
C GLY A 397 10.54 -12.88 24.73
N LYS A 398 10.48 -13.95 25.53
CA LYS A 398 9.95 -15.26 25.14
C LYS A 398 9.01 -15.79 26.23
N PHE A 399 8.05 -16.61 25.86
CA PHE A 399 7.21 -17.36 26.81
C PHE A 399 7.97 -18.57 27.38
N ASP A 400 9.02 -18.31 28.15
CA ASP A 400 9.80 -19.33 28.85
C ASP A 400 9.09 -19.91 30.09
N ASP A 401 9.69 -20.95 30.68
CA ASP A 401 9.13 -21.64 31.85
C ASP A 401 8.94 -20.71 33.06
N GLN A 402 9.81 -19.70 33.24
CA GLN A 402 9.65 -18.71 34.31
C GLN A 402 8.42 -17.85 34.07
N THR A 403 8.23 -17.40 32.83
CA THR A 403 7.04 -16.64 32.42
C THR A 403 5.78 -17.47 32.59
N ARG A 404 5.80 -18.76 32.23
CA ARG A 404 4.66 -19.68 32.40
C ARG A 404 4.29 -19.90 33.88
N LYS A 405 5.29 -20.16 34.73
CA LYS A 405 5.08 -20.25 36.19
C LYS A 405 4.52 -18.94 36.78
N ALA A 406 5.01 -17.80 36.31
CA ALA A 406 4.51 -16.50 36.73
C ALA A 406 3.05 -16.28 36.32
N ILE A 407 2.66 -16.65 35.10
CA ILE A 407 1.27 -16.62 34.64
C ILE A 407 0.39 -17.53 35.50
N GLY A 408 0.84 -18.76 35.77
CA GLY A 408 0.13 -19.70 36.65
C GLY A 408 -0.06 -19.16 38.07
N ALA A 409 0.94 -18.47 38.63
CA ALA A 409 0.84 -17.82 39.93
C ALA A 409 -0.19 -16.67 39.93
N ILE A 410 -0.24 -15.84 38.90
CA ILE A 410 -1.26 -14.78 38.77
C ILE A 410 -2.67 -15.39 38.66
N ARG A 411 -2.83 -16.46 37.88
CA ARG A 411 -4.11 -17.18 37.78
C ARG A 411 -4.55 -17.70 39.14
N ALA A 412 -3.67 -18.37 39.89
CA ALA A 412 -3.96 -18.83 41.25
C ALA A 412 -4.39 -17.69 42.18
N LEU A 413 -3.69 -16.54 42.14
CA LEU A 413 -4.04 -15.33 42.91
C LEU A 413 -5.38 -14.70 42.50
N THR A 414 -5.88 -15.00 41.30
CA THR A 414 -7.12 -14.44 40.76
C THR A 414 -8.26 -15.47 40.69
N GLY A 415 -8.08 -16.63 41.32
CA GLY A 415 -9.09 -17.70 41.40
C GLY A 415 -9.28 -18.49 40.11
N THR A 416 -8.28 -18.53 39.24
CA THR A 416 -8.30 -19.27 37.96
C THR A 416 -7.12 -20.23 37.88
N THR A 417 -7.16 -21.18 36.95
CA THR A 417 -6.08 -22.14 36.69
C THR A 417 -5.61 -22.02 35.24
N GLY A 418 -4.45 -22.61 34.92
CA GLY A 418 -3.81 -22.57 33.61
C GLY A 418 -2.46 -21.85 33.63
N GLU A 419 -1.76 -21.86 32.50
CA GLU A 419 -0.47 -21.16 32.29
C GLU A 419 -0.50 -20.28 31.03
N GLU A 420 -1.65 -20.15 30.40
CA GLU A 420 -1.91 -19.36 29.21
C GLU A 420 -2.49 -17.98 29.57
N ILE A 421 -2.34 -17.02 28.66
CA ILE A 421 -2.98 -15.71 28.77
C ILE A 421 -4.23 -15.73 27.90
N ASP A 422 -5.38 -15.49 28.52
CA ASP A 422 -6.62 -15.18 27.83
C ASP A 422 -6.96 -13.70 28.03
N LYS A 423 -8.06 -13.26 27.41
CA LYS A 423 -8.55 -11.89 27.50
C LYS A 423 -8.75 -11.43 28.95
N ALA A 424 -9.41 -12.26 29.76
CA ALA A 424 -9.74 -11.92 31.14
C ALA A 424 -8.48 -11.74 32.00
N LEU A 425 -7.47 -12.61 31.84
CA LEU A 425 -6.21 -12.47 32.55
C LEU A 425 -5.41 -11.26 32.05
N ALA A 426 -5.38 -11.01 30.75
CA ALA A 426 -4.68 -9.85 30.18
C ALA A 426 -5.26 -8.53 30.73
N GLU A 427 -6.58 -8.42 30.84
CA GLU A 427 -7.25 -7.26 31.44
C GLU A 427 -6.88 -7.09 32.92
N LYS A 428 -6.83 -8.18 33.71
CA LYS A 428 -6.40 -8.14 35.12
C LYS A 428 -4.94 -7.71 35.29
N ILE A 429 -4.03 -8.21 34.44
CA ILE A 429 -2.61 -7.82 34.48
C ILE A 429 -2.46 -6.34 34.14
N LEU A 430 -3.22 -5.83 33.17
CA LEU A 430 -3.18 -4.42 32.78
C LEU A 430 -3.83 -3.48 33.81
N ALA A 431 -4.85 -3.93 34.54
CA ALA A 431 -5.52 -3.14 35.56
C ALA A 431 -4.77 -3.12 36.91
N GLY A 432 -4.01 -4.18 37.23
CA GLY A 432 -3.35 -4.37 38.52
C GLY A 432 -1.88 -3.96 38.59
N ALA A 433 -1.32 -3.46 37.48
CA ALA A 433 0.08 -3.04 37.35
C ALA A 433 0.13 -1.61 36.83
#